data_AF-A0A5M6BSK1-F1
#
_entry.id   AF-A0A5M6BSK1-F1
#
_cell.length_a   1.000
_cell.length_b   1.000
_cell.length_c   1.000
_cell.angle_alpha   90.00
_cell.angle_beta   90.00
_cell.angle_gamma   90.00
#
_symmetry.space_group_name_H-M   'P 1'
#
loop_
_entity.id
_entity.type
_entity.pdbx_description
1 polymer ?
#
loop_
_entity_poly.entity_id
_entity_poly.type
_entity_poly.pdbx_seq_one_letter_code
_entity_poly.pdbx_strand_id
1 'polypeptide(L)'
;MSLFEQLTELVTAQTSRLAPITLTVPNPTTPIFQLSKLIDHLTTTPIHPVYLPYLRFGALHAVRVTTVWAGLTKSRKGRVGVLQDLFGYLVMAWGGSTVVSLLLGQPPTWLVSPTPWLIYPTIYLLLIPTGLSRFFVSTCPAIIFTLLGAYADGVNRSTTISALPSLVGGSQIANANLWTYSLLSALAVVSGGLMVGLFGLAEDIWKIGVPGLFKGGVLGTLDAWGSVLVGIAYLALTRHSEEVSPLSNAFETILPQDVKHDSAKGVVSPAHARAIGALLFGTLLATRGLLLLWKGRKTNVPEMTNKTELVVFEEKESEVVKTPVQVRPDGKKATPRKSPRPSKPRTK
;
A
#
# COMPACT_ATOMS: atom_id res chain seq x y z
N MET A 1 -26.00 -10.18 17.22
CA MET A 1 -24.55 -10.14 16.94
C MET A 1 -24.31 -9.15 15.83
N SER A 2 -23.58 -8.07 16.11
CA SER A 2 -23.27 -7.03 15.12
C SER A 2 -22.28 -7.57 14.07
N LEU A 3 -22.29 -7.00 12.86
CA LEU A 3 -21.34 -7.39 11.81
C LEU A 3 -19.88 -7.14 12.25
N PHE A 4 -19.66 -6.18 13.15
CA PHE A 4 -18.38 -5.92 13.77
C PHE A 4 -17.95 -7.04 14.73
N GLU A 5 -18.85 -7.56 15.58
CA GLU A 5 -18.58 -8.71 16.45
C GLU A 5 -18.20 -9.94 15.62
N GLN A 6 -18.94 -10.22 14.54
CA GLN A 6 -18.65 -11.35 13.64
C GLN A 6 -17.29 -11.19 12.94
N LEU A 7 -16.94 -9.96 12.51
CA LEU A 7 -15.65 -9.67 11.89
C LEU A 7 -14.51 -9.82 12.90
N THR A 8 -14.72 -9.36 14.13
CA THR A 8 -13.74 -9.43 15.22
C THR A 8 -13.50 -10.87 15.65
N GLU A 9 -14.56 -11.68 15.76
CA GLU A 9 -14.47 -13.11 16.02
C GLU A 9 -13.76 -13.86 14.90
N LEU A 10 -14.07 -13.54 13.65
CA LEU A 10 -13.43 -14.18 12.49
C LEU A 10 -11.93 -13.86 12.45
N VAL A 11 -11.55 -12.60 12.65
CA VAL A 11 -10.13 -12.18 12.70
C VAL A 11 -9.43 -12.83 13.90
N THR A 12 -10.08 -12.87 15.07
CA THR A 12 -9.54 -13.49 16.28
C THR A 12 -9.32 -14.99 16.11
N ALA A 13 -10.30 -15.70 15.56
CA ALA A 13 -10.23 -17.14 15.29
C ALA A 13 -9.10 -17.46 14.29
N GLN A 14 -8.95 -16.67 13.23
CA GLN A 14 -7.87 -16.87 12.25
C GLN A 14 -6.49 -16.53 12.83
N THR A 15 -6.40 -15.50 13.67
CA THR A 15 -5.13 -15.09 14.31
C THR A 15 -4.67 -16.11 15.35
N SER A 16 -5.59 -16.70 16.12
CA SER A 16 -5.28 -17.75 17.10
C SER A 16 -4.72 -19.03 16.48
N ARG A 17 -5.09 -19.34 15.23
CA ARG A 17 -4.60 -20.52 14.49
C ARG A 17 -3.22 -20.34 13.88
N LEU A 18 -2.76 -19.10 13.72
CA LEU A 18 -1.52 -18.75 13.02
C LEU A 18 -0.36 -18.41 13.96
N ALA A 19 -0.60 -18.34 15.28
CA ALA A 19 0.44 -18.13 16.26
C ALA A 19 0.98 -19.48 16.79
N PRO A 20 2.29 -19.80 16.64
CA PRO A 20 2.92 -20.92 17.35
C PRO A 20 3.17 -20.60 18.84
N ILE A 21 2.57 -19.53 19.36
CA ILE A 21 2.61 -19.14 20.76
C ILE A 21 1.21 -19.40 21.30
N THR A 22 1.11 -20.39 22.18
CA THR A 22 -0.08 -20.74 22.96
C THR A 22 -0.62 -19.51 23.70
N LEU A 23 -1.53 -18.80 23.06
CA LEU A 23 -2.33 -17.75 23.68
C LEU A 23 -3.75 -18.28 23.74
N THR A 24 -4.09 -18.92 24.86
CA THR A 24 -5.49 -19.02 25.29
C THR A 24 -6.01 -17.58 25.32
N VAL A 25 -7.03 -17.27 24.51
CA VAL A 25 -7.64 -15.93 24.44
C VAL A 25 -8.92 -15.94 25.27
N PRO A 26 -8.88 -15.58 26.56
CA PRO A 26 -10.08 -15.52 27.40
C PRO A 26 -10.92 -14.25 27.18
N ASN A 27 -10.45 -13.25 26.42
CA ASN A 27 -11.16 -11.97 26.23
C ASN A 27 -11.01 -11.45 24.78
N PRO A 28 -12.10 -11.06 24.08
CA PRO A 28 -12.06 -10.51 22.71
C PRO A 28 -11.20 -9.24 22.53
N THR A 29 -10.79 -8.56 23.61
CA THR A 29 -9.90 -7.38 23.56
C THR A 29 -8.41 -7.72 23.48
N THR A 30 -8.02 -8.94 23.87
CA THR A 30 -6.64 -9.44 23.88
C THR A 30 -5.87 -9.20 22.57
N PRO A 31 -6.47 -9.39 21.37
CA PRO A 31 -5.76 -9.16 20.10
C PRO A 31 -5.32 -7.72 19.88
N ILE A 32 -6.11 -6.72 20.32
CA ILE A 32 -5.76 -5.30 20.17
C ILE A 32 -4.54 -4.97 21.02
N PHE A 33 -4.48 -5.44 22.27
CA PHE A 33 -3.33 -5.22 23.13
C PHE A 33 -2.07 -5.90 22.60
N GLN A 34 -2.18 -7.15 22.13
CA GLN A 34 -1.05 -7.87 21.56
C GLN A 34 -0.53 -7.19 20.30
N LEU A 35 -1.43 -6.78 19.40
CA LEU A 35 -1.05 -6.07 18.20
C LEU A 35 -0.44 -4.70 18.53
N SER A 36 -1.00 -3.97 19.49
CA SER A 36 -0.42 -2.70 19.94
C SER A 36 0.99 -2.87 20.48
N LYS A 37 1.22 -3.88 21.35
CA LYS A 37 2.55 -4.22 21.86
C LYS A 37 3.50 -4.62 20.74
N LEU A 38 3.02 -5.40 19.77
CA LEU A 38 3.81 -5.79 18.61
C LEU A 38 4.20 -4.58 17.76
N ILE A 39 3.26 -3.70 17.42
CA ILE A 39 3.54 -2.51 16.64
C ILE A 39 4.52 -1.61 17.39
N ASP A 40 4.27 -1.37 18.68
CA ASP A 40 5.18 -0.60 19.52
C ASP A 40 6.60 -1.17 19.48
N HIS A 41 6.74 -2.48 19.75
CA HIS A 41 8.02 -3.18 19.69
C HIS A 41 8.71 -3.06 18.33
N LEU A 42 7.97 -3.17 17.22
CA LEU A 42 8.52 -3.00 15.86
C LEU A 42 9.01 -1.56 15.64
N THR A 43 8.30 -0.56 16.18
CA THR A 43 8.60 0.86 16.00
C THR A 43 9.64 1.42 16.97
N THR A 44 9.95 0.72 18.06
CA THR A 44 10.90 1.20 19.09
C THR A 44 12.16 0.35 19.19
N THR A 45 12.14 -0.90 18.72
CA THR A 45 13.27 -1.81 18.88
C THR A 45 14.13 -1.85 17.62
N PRO A 46 15.47 -1.68 17.72
CA PRO A 46 16.37 -1.84 16.59
C PRO A 46 16.45 -3.31 16.15
N ILE A 47 16.89 -3.55 14.92
CA ILE A 47 17.18 -4.91 14.44
C ILE A 47 18.33 -5.51 15.24
N HIS A 48 19.42 -4.76 15.38
CA HIS A 48 20.54 -5.13 16.22
C HIS A 48 21.11 -3.89 16.92
N PRO A 49 21.31 -3.90 18.25
CA PRO A 49 21.67 -2.70 19.01
C PRO A 49 22.98 -2.05 18.55
N VAL A 50 23.96 -2.84 18.09
CA VAL A 50 25.27 -2.34 17.64
C VAL A 50 25.40 -2.28 16.12
N TYR A 51 25.29 -3.41 15.43
CA TYR A 51 25.57 -3.49 13.99
C TYR A 51 24.48 -2.93 13.07
N LEU A 52 23.20 -2.99 13.48
CA LEU A 52 22.05 -2.54 12.67
C LEU A 52 21.10 -1.71 13.56
N PRO A 53 21.54 -0.52 14.02
CA PRO A 53 20.83 0.30 15.02
C PRO A 53 19.63 1.05 14.42
N TYR A 54 18.93 0.42 13.48
CA TYR A 54 17.75 0.96 12.84
C TYR A 54 16.52 0.11 13.15
N LEU A 55 15.36 0.76 13.18
CA LEU A 55 14.12 0.19 13.68
C LEU A 55 13.63 -0.97 12.80
N ARG A 56 13.14 -2.03 13.43
CA ARG A 56 12.60 -3.24 12.77
C ARG A 56 11.47 -2.91 11.80
N PHE A 57 10.62 -1.95 12.16
CA PHE A 57 9.51 -1.49 11.34
C PHE A 57 9.97 -1.04 9.94
N GLY A 58 11.06 -0.27 9.85
CA GLY A 58 11.58 0.21 8.57
C GLY A 58 12.02 -0.94 7.65
N ALA A 59 12.66 -1.96 8.22
CA ALA A 59 13.05 -3.14 7.46
C ALA A 59 11.85 -4.00 7.04
N LEU A 60 10.86 -4.20 7.91
CA LEU A 60 9.64 -4.92 7.57
C LEU A 60 8.91 -4.26 6.39
N HIS A 61 8.78 -2.93 6.43
CA HIS A 61 8.21 -2.17 5.32
C HIS A 61 9.05 -2.30 4.05
N ALA A 62 10.37 -2.15 4.13
CA ALA A 62 11.26 -2.29 2.97
C ALA A 62 11.17 -3.69 2.33
N VAL A 63 11.15 -4.77 3.12
CA VAL A 63 10.94 -6.15 2.65
C VAL A 63 9.59 -6.24 1.93
N ARG A 64 8.52 -5.76 2.57
CA ARG A 64 7.19 -5.78 1.96
C ARG A 64 7.16 -5.04 0.63
N VAL A 65 7.71 -3.82 0.55
CA VAL A 65 7.76 -3.06 -0.70
C VAL A 65 8.59 -3.79 -1.77
N THR A 66 9.69 -4.49 -1.42
CA THR A 66 10.43 -5.27 -2.43
C THR A 66 9.59 -6.42 -3.00
N THR A 67 8.74 -7.07 -2.20
CA THR A 67 7.85 -8.13 -2.71
C THR A 67 6.78 -7.55 -3.64
N VAL A 68 6.24 -6.37 -3.34
CA VAL A 68 5.30 -5.66 -4.22
C VAL A 68 6.01 -5.24 -5.52
N TRP A 69 7.21 -4.66 -5.41
CA TRP A 69 8.02 -4.25 -6.54
C TRP A 69 8.38 -5.43 -7.46
N ALA A 70 8.79 -6.56 -6.89
CA ALA A 70 9.05 -7.79 -7.65
C ALA A 70 7.80 -8.29 -8.38
N GLY A 71 6.63 -8.17 -7.76
CA GLY A 71 5.35 -8.48 -8.40
C GLY A 71 5.06 -7.56 -9.59
N LEU A 72 5.23 -6.25 -9.42
CA LEU A 72 4.96 -5.24 -10.45
C LEU A 72 5.93 -5.31 -11.63
N THR A 73 7.15 -5.77 -11.39
CA THR A 73 8.21 -5.85 -12.40
C THR A 73 8.38 -7.25 -12.99
N LYS A 74 7.49 -8.20 -12.65
CA LYS A 74 7.59 -9.61 -13.07
C LYS A 74 7.47 -9.81 -14.57
N SER A 75 6.69 -8.97 -15.26
CA SER A 75 6.38 -9.12 -16.69
C SER A 75 7.31 -8.34 -17.62
N ARG A 76 8.30 -7.64 -17.05
CA ARG A 76 9.34 -6.95 -17.82
C ARG A 76 10.09 -7.93 -18.71
N LYS A 77 10.23 -7.56 -20.00
CA LYS A 77 10.94 -8.35 -21.01
C LYS A 77 12.36 -7.82 -21.24
N GLY A 78 12.56 -6.53 -20.99
CA GLY A 78 13.84 -5.86 -21.11
C GLY A 78 14.74 -6.05 -19.89
N ARG A 79 16.04 -5.80 -20.09
CA ARG A 79 17.00 -5.64 -19.00
C ARG A 79 16.99 -4.19 -18.54
N VAL A 80 16.38 -3.94 -17.39
CA VAL A 80 16.42 -2.63 -16.73
C VAL A 80 17.72 -2.51 -15.92
N GLY A 81 18.37 -1.35 -15.98
CA GLY A 81 19.57 -1.09 -15.18
C GLY A 81 19.25 -1.10 -13.68
N VAL A 82 20.18 -1.60 -12.86
CA VAL A 82 20.00 -1.71 -11.39
C VAL A 82 19.63 -0.37 -10.76
N LEU A 83 20.25 0.73 -11.20
CA LEU A 83 19.94 2.07 -10.68
C LEU A 83 18.54 2.56 -11.06
N GLN A 84 18.09 2.27 -12.29
CA GLN A 84 16.74 2.61 -12.75
C GLN A 84 15.69 1.83 -11.94
N ASP A 85 15.95 0.55 -11.69
CA ASP A 85 15.06 -0.30 -10.92
C ASP A 85 15.04 0.07 -9.43
N LEU A 86 16.22 0.31 -8.85
CA LEU A 86 16.36 0.80 -7.48
C LEU A 86 15.64 2.15 -7.31
N PHE A 87 15.78 3.08 -8.24
CA PHE A 87 15.08 4.37 -8.18
C PHE A 87 13.56 4.18 -8.15
N GLY A 88 13.00 3.35 -9.04
CA GLY A 88 11.58 3.05 -9.03
C GLY A 88 11.08 2.44 -7.72
N TYR A 89 11.85 1.51 -7.16
CA TYR A 89 11.60 0.94 -5.84
C TYR A 89 11.63 2.00 -4.71
N LEU A 90 12.62 2.90 -4.70
CA LEU A 90 12.73 3.96 -3.69
C LEU A 90 11.58 4.96 -3.78
N VAL A 91 11.14 5.33 -4.99
CA VAL A 91 9.95 6.17 -5.19
C VAL A 91 8.70 5.48 -4.63
N MET A 92 8.55 4.17 -4.85
CA MET A 92 7.44 3.40 -4.27
C MET A 92 7.49 3.41 -2.74
N ALA A 93 8.66 3.18 -2.18
CA ALA A 93 8.88 3.08 -0.74
C ALA A 93 8.68 4.40 0.01
N TRP A 94 9.14 5.52 -0.56
CA TRP A 94 9.20 6.81 0.14
C TRP A 94 8.16 7.82 -0.34
N GLY A 95 7.45 7.55 -1.44
CA GLY A 95 6.57 8.51 -2.11
C GLY A 95 5.51 9.10 -1.18
N GLY A 96 4.91 8.28 -0.31
CA GLY A 96 3.95 8.75 0.71
C GLY A 96 4.52 9.83 1.62
N SER A 97 5.61 9.49 2.33
CA SER A 97 6.29 10.42 3.24
C SER A 97 6.85 11.65 2.52
N THR A 98 7.33 11.49 1.28
CA THR A 98 7.88 12.58 0.48
C THR A 98 6.81 13.59 0.12
N VAL A 99 5.66 13.13 -0.40
CA VAL A 99 4.55 14.03 -0.75
C VAL A 99 3.99 14.74 0.47
N VAL A 100 3.77 14.01 1.58
CA VAL A 100 3.28 14.63 2.82
C VAL A 100 4.26 15.68 3.34
N SER A 101 5.56 15.39 3.39
CA SER A 101 6.57 16.35 3.87
C SER A 101 6.58 17.62 3.00
N LEU A 102 6.53 17.47 1.67
CA LEU A 102 6.48 18.61 0.75
C LEU A 102 5.23 19.46 0.96
N LEU A 103 4.06 18.85 1.16
CA LEU A 103 2.81 19.57 1.42
C LEU A 103 2.81 20.29 2.77
N LEU A 104 3.53 19.76 3.75
CA LEU A 104 3.69 20.37 5.08
C LEU A 104 4.85 21.38 5.15
N GLY A 105 5.56 21.62 4.04
CA GLY A 105 6.75 22.49 4.03
C GLY A 105 7.90 21.94 4.86
N GLN A 106 7.97 20.62 5.04
CA GLN A 106 8.99 19.91 5.82
C GLN A 106 9.92 19.12 4.87
N PRO A 107 11.21 18.96 5.22
CA PRO A 107 12.10 18.14 4.42
C PRO A 107 11.75 16.64 4.57
N PRO A 108 11.63 15.88 3.46
CA PRO A 108 11.47 14.43 3.51
C PRO A 108 12.51 13.72 4.37
N THR A 109 12.10 12.69 5.10
CA THR A 109 12.96 11.98 6.07
C THR A 109 14.23 11.39 5.47
N TRP A 110 14.19 10.94 4.22
CA TRP A 110 15.36 10.41 3.51
C TRP A 110 16.40 11.49 3.15
N LEU A 111 16.05 12.78 3.21
CA LEU A 111 17.02 13.87 3.05
C LEU A 111 17.71 14.26 4.36
N VAL A 112 17.04 14.05 5.49
CA VAL A 112 17.53 14.50 6.82
C VAL A 112 18.05 13.35 7.69
N SER A 113 17.87 12.10 7.27
CA SER A 113 18.33 10.92 8.00
C SER A 113 19.03 9.95 7.06
N PRO A 114 20.19 9.39 7.46
CA PRO A 114 20.83 8.30 6.70
C PRO A 114 20.07 6.98 6.83
N THR A 115 19.17 6.83 7.81
CA THR A 115 18.50 5.56 8.12
C THR A 115 17.74 4.96 6.93
N PRO A 116 16.89 5.70 6.17
CA PRO A 116 16.26 5.15 4.98
C PRO A 116 17.26 4.66 3.92
N TRP A 117 18.38 5.36 3.74
CA TRP A 117 19.43 4.97 2.78
C TRP A 117 20.18 3.70 3.18
N LEU A 118 20.28 3.41 4.48
CA LEU A 118 20.86 2.16 4.95
C LEU A 118 19.87 0.99 4.82
N ILE A 119 18.58 1.22 5.08
CA ILE A 119 17.57 0.15 5.09
C ILE A 119 17.18 -0.27 3.67
N TYR A 120 16.67 0.67 2.87
CA TYR A 120 15.92 0.34 1.65
C TYR A 120 16.83 -0.17 0.52
N PRO A 121 17.93 0.52 0.16
CA PRO A 121 18.92 -0.02 -0.78
C PRO A 121 19.50 -1.37 -0.37
N THR A 122 19.83 -1.58 0.90
CA THR A 122 20.40 -2.85 1.38
C THR A 122 19.41 -4.00 1.20
N ILE A 123 18.16 -3.82 1.62
CA ILE A 123 17.11 -4.83 1.47
C ILE A 123 16.79 -5.05 -0.01
N TYR A 124 16.76 -3.99 -0.82
CA TYR A 124 16.62 -4.11 -2.27
C TYR A 124 17.73 -4.97 -2.88
N LEU A 125 19.00 -4.66 -2.61
CA LEU A 125 20.16 -5.37 -3.15
C LEU A 125 20.21 -6.83 -2.69
N LEU A 126 19.69 -7.11 -1.49
CA LEU A 126 19.59 -8.46 -0.97
C LEU A 126 18.44 -9.26 -1.61
N LEU A 127 17.30 -8.65 -1.91
CA LEU A 127 16.08 -9.39 -2.25
C LEU A 127 15.70 -9.36 -3.74
N ILE A 128 16.02 -8.28 -4.46
CA ILE A 128 15.66 -8.13 -5.87
C ILE A 128 16.71 -8.80 -6.79
N PRO A 129 18.01 -8.44 -6.76
CA PRO A 129 19.02 -9.06 -7.61
C PRO A 129 19.20 -10.56 -7.37
N THR A 130 19.07 -11.03 -6.13
CA THR A 130 19.18 -12.46 -5.78
C THR A 130 17.98 -13.29 -6.25
N GLY A 131 16.90 -12.64 -6.69
CA GLY A 131 15.65 -13.29 -7.09
C GLY A 131 14.79 -13.76 -5.91
N LEU A 132 15.18 -13.50 -4.66
CA LEU A 132 14.45 -14.00 -3.49
C LEU A 132 13.02 -13.42 -3.40
N SER A 133 12.83 -12.13 -3.68
CA SER A 133 11.49 -11.54 -3.74
C SER A 133 10.65 -12.12 -4.88
N ARG A 134 11.26 -12.42 -6.03
CA ARG A 134 10.55 -13.09 -7.14
C ARG A 134 10.15 -14.51 -6.76
N PHE A 135 11.03 -15.24 -6.08
CA PHE A 135 10.74 -16.57 -5.55
C PHE A 135 9.56 -16.57 -4.58
N PHE A 136 9.50 -15.62 -3.65
CA PHE A 136 8.34 -15.50 -2.75
C PHE A 136 7.05 -15.19 -3.52
N VAL A 137 7.11 -14.26 -4.47
CA VAL A 137 5.95 -13.91 -5.30
C VAL A 137 5.48 -15.09 -6.14
N SER A 138 6.36 -15.95 -6.63
CA SER A 138 5.99 -17.09 -7.50
C SER A 138 5.54 -18.33 -6.72
N THR A 139 6.10 -18.56 -5.53
CA THR A 139 6.00 -19.85 -4.82
C THR A 139 4.99 -19.81 -3.67
N CYS A 140 4.76 -18.64 -3.08
CA CYS A 140 3.82 -18.53 -1.96
C CYS A 140 2.37 -18.69 -2.46
N PRO A 141 1.54 -19.53 -1.81
CA PRO A 141 0.14 -19.65 -2.15
C PRO A 141 -0.55 -18.28 -2.14
N ALA A 142 -1.25 -17.95 -3.22
CA ALA A 142 -1.78 -16.60 -3.45
C ALA A 142 -2.66 -16.10 -2.30
N ILE A 143 -3.46 -16.97 -1.67
CA ILE A 143 -4.29 -16.62 -0.51
C ILE A 143 -3.42 -16.22 0.69
N ILE A 144 -2.42 -17.04 1.03
CA ILE A 144 -1.53 -16.78 2.17
C ILE A 144 -0.74 -15.49 1.93
N PHE A 145 -0.15 -15.34 0.74
CA PHE A 145 0.59 -14.15 0.36
C PHE A 145 -0.27 -12.88 0.44
N THR A 146 -1.51 -12.97 -0.04
CA THR A 146 -2.47 -11.86 -0.03
C THR A 146 -2.87 -11.46 1.40
N LEU A 147 -3.19 -12.43 2.26
CA LEU A 147 -3.60 -12.16 3.64
C LEU A 147 -2.44 -11.59 4.47
N LEU A 148 -1.27 -12.22 4.42
CA LEU A 148 -0.09 -11.73 5.15
C LEU A 148 0.34 -10.35 4.64
N GLY A 149 0.36 -10.16 3.32
CA GLY A 149 0.65 -8.87 2.70
C GLY A 149 -0.34 -7.78 3.13
N ALA A 150 -1.63 -8.10 3.17
CA ALA A 150 -2.68 -7.16 3.58
C ALA A 150 -2.53 -6.68 5.03
N TYR A 151 -2.27 -7.59 5.97
CA TYR A 151 -2.08 -7.21 7.38
C TYR A 151 -0.75 -6.49 7.62
N ALA A 152 0.32 -6.90 6.93
CA ALA A 152 1.59 -6.16 6.96
C ALA A 152 1.42 -4.74 6.42
N ASP A 153 0.69 -4.58 5.31
CA ASP A 153 0.35 -3.27 4.74
C ASP A 153 -0.55 -2.47 5.70
N GLY A 154 -1.50 -3.12 6.39
CA GLY A 154 -2.34 -2.49 7.40
C GLY A 154 -1.52 -1.90 8.56
N VAL A 155 -0.57 -2.67 9.12
CA VAL A 155 0.36 -2.21 10.15
C VAL A 155 1.22 -1.04 9.65
N ASN A 156 1.82 -1.18 8.47
CA ASN A 156 2.70 -0.15 7.92
C ASN A 156 1.94 1.16 7.67
N ARG A 157 0.80 1.09 6.98
CA ARG A 157 0.00 2.25 6.59
C ARG A 157 -0.69 2.90 7.79
N SER A 158 -1.20 2.13 8.74
CA SER A 158 -1.79 2.71 9.96
C SER A 158 -0.76 3.42 10.82
N THR A 159 0.46 2.90 10.90
CA THR A 159 1.57 3.59 11.59
C THR A 159 1.86 4.93 10.93
N THR A 160 1.93 4.98 9.59
CA THR A 160 2.10 6.23 8.83
C THR A 160 0.96 7.22 9.10
N ILE A 161 -0.30 6.77 9.04
CA ILE A 161 -1.47 7.62 9.31
C ILE A 161 -1.45 8.16 10.75
N SER A 162 -1.12 7.32 11.73
CA SER A 162 -1.08 7.71 13.15
C SER A 162 -0.03 8.78 13.48
N ALA A 163 0.99 8.95 12.62
CA ALA A 163 2.02 9.98 12.77
C ALA A 163 1.59 11.36 12.25
N LEU A 164 0.51 11.44 11.45
CA LEU A 164 0.07 12.68 10.82
C LEU A 164 -0.26 13.80 11.82
N PRO A 165 -0.98 13.56 12.94
CA PRO A 165 -1.21 14.59 13.96
C PRO A 165 0.07 15.27 14.47
N SER A 166 1.12 14.49 14.74
CA SER A 166 2.41 15.03 15.17
C SER A 166 3.13 15.80 14.05
N LEU A 167 3.08 15.30 12.81
CA LEU A 167 3.69 15.97 11.66
C LEU A 167 3.01 17.31 11.36
N VAL A 168 1.67 17.32 11.37
CA VAL A 168 0.86 18.52 11.17
C VAL A 168 1.10 19.52 12.29
N GLY A 169 1.10 19.09 13.55
CA GLY A 169 1.40 19.95 14.70
C GLY A 169 2.78 20.61 14.67
N GLY A 170 3.76 19.98 14.01
CA GLY A 170 5.09 20.54 13.75
C GLY A 170 5.22 21.33 12.44
N SER A 171 4.12 21.61 11.74
CA SER A 171 4.11 22.31 10.45
C SER A 171 3.47 23.70 10.56
N GLN A 172 3.51 24.47 9.48
CA GLN A 172 2.84 25.77 9.39
C GLN A 172 1.29 25.67 9.44
N ILE A 173 0.73 24.47 9.29
CA ILE A 173 -0.72 24.22 9.31
C ILE A 173 -1.16 23.44 10.55
N ALA A 174 -0.57 23.73 11.72
CA ALA A 174 -0.80 23.01 12.98
C ALA A 174 -2.29 22.84 13.36
N ASN A 175 -3.16 23.78 12.97
CA ASN A 175 -4.61 23.73 13.18
C ASN A 175 -5.37 23.26 11.93
N ALA A 176 -4.93 22.16 11.34
CA ALA A 176 -5.56 21.58 10.17
C ALA A 176 -6.97 21.04 10.48
N ASN A 177 -7.91 21.24 9.55
CA ASN A 177 -9.27 20.70 9.64
C ASN A 177 -9.33 19.20 9.24
N LEU A 178 -10.50 18.58 9.40
CA LEU A 178 -10.69 17.15 9.08
C LEU A 178 -10.36 16.82 7.61
N TRP A 179 -10.65 17.75 6.69
CA TRP A 179 -10.37 17.57 5.26
C TRP A 179 -8.88 17.47 4.98
N THR A 180 -8.08 18.31 5.61
CA THR A 180 -6.62 18.25 5.50
C THR A 180 -6.10 16.91 6.00
N TYR A 181 -6.53 16.44 7.17
CA TYR A 181 -6.10 15.12 7.66
C TYR A 181 -6.56 13.97 6.76
N SER A 182 -7.77 14.06 6.20
CA SER A 182 -8.30 13.07 5.26
C SER A 182 -7.46 13.02 3.99
N LEU A 183 -7.15 14.16 3.40
CA LEU A 183 -6.31 14.26 2.20
C LEU A 183 -4.89 13.78 2.48
N LEU A 184 -4.28 14.19 3.59
CA LEU A 184 -2.95 13.75 3.98
C LEU A 184 -2.90 12.24 4.25
N SER A 185 -3.95 11.66 4.85
CA SER A 185 -4.05 10.20 5.05
C SER A 185 -4.08 9.45 3.72
N ALA A 186 -4.86 9.94 2.75
CA ALA A 186 -4.88 9.42 1.39
C ALA A 186 -3.48 9.46 0.76
N LEU A 187 -2.89 10.66 0.68
CA LEU A 187 -1.62 10.87 0.00
C LEU A 187 -0.44 10.16 0.69
N ALA A 188 -0.46 10.05 2.02
CA ALA A 188 0.54 9.31 2.78
C ALA A 188 0.62 7.83 2.37
N VAL A 189 -0.50 7.26 1.92
CA VAL A 189 -0.62 5.84 1.59
C VAL A 189 -0.49 5.58 0.09
N VAL A 190 -1.10 6.41 -0.77
CA VAL A 190 -1.20 6.11 -2.21
C VAL A 190 -0.12 6.74 -3.07
N SER A 191 0.55 7.81 -2.61
CA SER A 191 1.45 8.61 -3.47
C SER A 191 2.59 7.82 -4.11
N GLY A 192 3.18 6.84 -3.42
CA GLY A 192 4.24 6.00 -4.00
C GLY A 192 3.75 5.20 -5.21
N GLY A 193 2.59 4.54 -5.08
CA GLY A 193 1.96 3.82 -6.19
C GLY A 193 1.48 4.75 -7.31
N LEU A 194 0.98 5.95 -6.96
CA LEU A 194 0.60 6.96 -7.93
C LEU A 194 1.79 7.41 -8.78
N MET A 195 2.93 7.73 -8.17
CA MET A 195 4.13 8.15 -8.90
C MET A 195 4.69 7.02 -9.77
N VAL A 196 4.71 5.79 -9.27
CA VAL A 196 5.15 4.62 -10.03
C VAL A 196 4.28 4.40 -11.27
N GLY A 197 2.95 4.52 -11.11
CA GLY A 197 2.01 4.41 -12.23
C GLY A 197 2.04 5.61 -13.18
N LEU A 198 2.23 6.82 -12.65
CA LEU A 198 2.31 8.06 -13.42
C LEU A 198 3.53 8.07 -14.34
N PHE A 199 4.69 7.64 -13.84
CA PHE A 199 5.95 7.70 -14.59
C PHE A 199 6.37 6.36 -15.20
N GLY A 200 5.51 5.33 -15.12
CA GLY A 200 5.82 4.00 -15.65
C GLY A 200 7.09 3.42 -15.05
N LEU A 201 7.37 3.68 -13.76
CA LEU A 201 8.64 3.31 -13.15
C LEU A 201 8.83 1.79 -13.06
N ALA A 202 7.71 1.04 -13.06
CA ALA A 202 7.67 -0.40 -13.09
C ALA A 202 7.86 -1.00 -14.51
N GLU A 203 8.03 -0.18 -15.54
CA GLU A 203 8.21 -0.63 -16.93
C GLU A 203 9.69 -0.63 -17.36
N ASP A 204 9.98 -1.19 -18.53
CA ASP A 204 11.33 -1.19 -19.12
C ASP A 204 11.77 0.23 -19.52
N ILE A 205 10.82 1.02 -20.02
CA ILE A 205 11.02 2.42 -20.43
C ILE A 205 10.03 3.27 -19.64
N TRP A 206 10.54 4.29 -18.96
CA TRP A 206 9.68 5.24 -18.25
C TRP A 206 8.81 6.04 -19.21
N LYS A 207 7.54 6.20 -18.86
CA LYS A 207 6.56 6.90 -19.68
C LYS A 207 5.57 7.62 -18.77
N ILE A 208 5.02 8.72 -19.26
CA ILE A 208 3.94 9.39 -18.54
C ILE A 208 2.63 8.68 -18.89
N GLY A 209 1.95 8.17 -17.87
CA GLY A 209 0.69 7.43 -17.98
C GLY A 209 -0.37 7.94 -17.01
N VAL A 210 -1.54 7.33 -17.06
CA VAL A 210 -2.62 7.61 -16.09
C VAL A 210 -2.45 6.66 -14.89
N PRO A 211 -2.27 7.18 -13.66
CA PRO A 211 -2.18 6.35 -12.46
C PRO A 211 -3.42 5.45 -12.28
N GLY A 212 -3.21 4.25 -11.74
CA GLY A 212 -4.29 3.27 -11.52
C GLY A 212 -5.46 3.79 -10.69
N LEU A 213 -5.22 4.76 -9.78
CA LEU A 213 -6.27 5.40 -8.99
C LEU A 213 -7.33 6.08 -9.86
N PHE A 214 -6.94 6.65 -11.00
CA PHE A 214 -7.86 7.32 -11.94
C PHE A 214 -8.45 6.37 -12.99
N LYS A 215 -7.91 5.16 -13.10
CA LYS A 215 -8.38 4.16 -14.07
C LYS A 215 -9.51 3.28 -13.56
N GLY A 216 -9.79 3.24 -12.26
CA GLY A 216 -10.57 2.14 -11.66
C GLY A 216 -11.75 2.51 -10.76
N GLY A 217 -12.66 1.55 -10.59
CA GLY A 217 -13.83 1.61 -9.71
C GLY A 217 -13.50 1.44 -8.21
N VAL A 218 -14.53 1.28 -7.38
CA VAL A 218 -14.46 1.34 -5.89
C VAL A 218 -13.35 0.47 -5.28
N LEU A 219 -13.09 -0.74 -5.82
CA LEU A 219 -12.02 -1.61 -5.32
C LEU A 219 -10.60 -1.13 -5.69
N GLY A 220 -10.45 -0.45 -6.83
CA GLY A 220 -9.18 0.12 -7.28
C GLY A 220 -8.78 1.37 -6.49
N THR A 221 -9.77 2.10 -5.96
CA THR A 221 -9.57 3.28 -5.12
C THR A 221 -9.66 3.01 -3.62
N LEU A 222 -9.83 1.75 -3.22
CA LEU A 222 -9.97 1.36 -1.81
C LEU A 222 -8.76 1.75 -0.97
N ASP A 223 -7.55 1.79 -1.53
CA ASP A 223 -6.36 2.23 -0.79
C ASP A 223 -6.50 3.69 -0.35
N ALA A 224 -7.03 4.56 -1.21
CA ALA A 224 -7.26 5.97 -0.90
C ALA A 224 -8.41 6.11 0.12
N TRP A 225 -9.59 5.57 -0.18
CA TRP A 225 -10.75 5.71 0.70
C TRP A 225 -10.57 4.98 2.05
N GLY A 226 -9.92 3.81 2.04
CA GLY A 226 -9.59 3.07 3.25
C GLY A 226 -8.63 3.84 4.16
N SER A 227 -7.63 4.52 3.59
CA SER A 227 -6.74 5.37 4.39
C SER A 227 -7.43 6.61 4.95
N VAL A 228 -8.37 7.23 4.20
CA VAL A 228 -9.22 8.32 4.72
C VAL A 228 -10.04 7.82 5.91
N LEU A 229 -10.73 6.69 5.75
CA LEU A 229 -11.55 6.09 6.80
C LEU A 229 -10.73 5.77 8.06
N VAL A 230 -9.55 5.17 7.88
CA VAL A 230 -8.63 4.84 8.99
C VAL A 230 -8.09 6.11 9.66
N GLY A 231 -7.80 7.16 8.89
CA GLY A 231 -7.40 8.46 9.42
C GLY A 231 -8.49 9.10 10.26
N ILE A 232 -9.72 9.16 9.77
CA ILE A 232 -10.88 9.66 10.51
C ILE A 232 -11.12 8.84 11.78
N ALA A 233 -11.05 7.51 11.68
CA ALA A 233 -11.19 6.63 12.84
C ALA A 233 -10.10 6.88 13.88
N TYR A 234 -8.84 7.05 13.46
CA TYR A 234 -7.74 7.37 14.37
C TYR A 234 -7.97 8.70 15.08
N LEU A 235 -8.34 9.77 14.34
CA LEU A 235 -8.63 11.09 14.92
C LEU A 235 -9.77 11.05 15.93
N ALA A 236 -10.81 10.26 15.67
CA ALA A 236 -11.94 10.09 16.59
C ALA A 236 -11.55 9.31 17.84
N LEU A 237 -10.81 8.20 17.69
CA LEU A 237 -10.34 7.40 18.82
C LEU A 237 -9.40 8.20 19.75
N THR A 238 -8.60 9.10 19.19
CA THR A 238 -7.69 9.95 19.97
C THR A 238 -8.25 11.34 20.28
N ARG A 239 -9.52 11.65 19.91
CA ARG A 239 -10.16 12.98 20.05
C ARG A 239 -9.28 14.14 19.57
N HIS A 240 -8.56 13.94 18.47
CA HIS A 240 -7.60 14.94 17.97
C HIS A 240 -8.27 16.12 17.26
N SER A 241 -9.52 15.97 16.80
CA SER A 241 -10.30 17.01 16.15
C SER A 241 -11.71 17.06 16.72
N GLU A 242 -12.22 18.25 17.01
CA GLU A 242 -13.58 18.46 17.50
C GLU A 242 -14.64 18.09 16.43
N GLU A 243 -14.29 18.18 15.14
CA GLU A 243 -15.19 17.85 14.02
C GLU A 243 -15.64 16.38 14.04
N VAL A 244 -14.87 15.48 14.66
CA VAL A 244 -15.18 14.05 14.79
C VAL A 244 -15.73 13.67 16.18
N SER A 245 -16.18 14.65 16.97
CA SER A 245 -16.76 14.40 18.30
C SER A 245 -17.95 13.42 18.29
N PRO A 246 -18.91 13.49 17.34
CA PRO A 246 -20.01 12.53 17.30
C PRO A 246 -19.53 11.08 17.14
N LEU A 247 -18.52 10.88 16.29
CA LEU A 247 -17.91 9.56 16.08
C LEU A 247 -17.11 9.11 17.30
N SER A 248 -16.43 10.04 17.98
CA SER A 248 -15.70 9.78 19.22
C SER A 248 -16.65 9.29 20.32
N ASN A 249 -17.81 9.92 20.47
CA ASN A 249 -18.84 9.52 21.44
C ASN A 249 -19.43 8.14 21.10
N ALA A 250 -19.63 7.85 19.81
CA ALA A 250 -20.05 6.53 19.36
C ALA A 250 -19.02 5.45 19.72
N PHE A 251 -17.72 5.69 19.48
CA PHE A 251 -16.66 4.76 19.89
C PHE A 251 -16.57 4.58 21.40
N GLU A 252 -16.76 5.66 22.18
CA GLU A 252 -16.80 5.58 23.63
C GLU A 252 -17.94 4.68 24.14
N THR A 253 -19.06 4.60 23.42
CA THR A 253 -20.19 3.74 23.78
C THR A 253 -19.96 2.29 23.36
N ILE A 254 -19.37 2.07 22.18
CA ILE A 254 -19.23 0.74 21.55
C ILE A 254 -18.01 -0.03 22.09
N LEU A 255 -16.91 0.67 22.42
CA LEU A 255 -15.67 0.00 22.80
C LEU A 255 -15.77 -0.65 24.19
N PRO A 256 -15.17 -1.84 24.39
CA PRO A 256 -15.06 -2.46 25.70
C PRO A 256 -14.27 -1.58 26.68
N GLN A 257 -14.66 -1.59 27.96
CA GLN A 257 -14.02 -0.77 29.01
C GLN A 257 -12.52 -1.01 29.10
N ASP A 258 -12.07 -2.26 28.96
CA ASP A 258 -10.65 -2.62 29.03
C ASP A 258 -9.78 -1.86 28.01
N VAL A 259 -10.34 -1.54 26.84
CA VAL A 259 -9.61 -0.86 25.74
C VAL A 259 -9.59 0.65 25.96
N LYS A 260 -10.58 1.19 26.67
CA LYS A 260 -10.69 2.63 26.92
C LYS A 260 -9.52 3.10 27.77
N HIS A 261 -9.13 4.34 27.55
CA HIS A 261 -8.10 4.98 28.34
C HIS A 261 -8.76 5.87 29.38
N ASP A 262 -8.45 5.67 30.68
CA ASP A 262 -9.03 6.43 31.81
C ASP A 262 -8.70 7.94 31.81
N SER A 263 -8.02 8.46 30.78
CA SER A 263 -7.64 9.87 30.70
C SER A 263 -8.58 10.66 29.81
N ALA A 264 -8.89 11.89 30.20
CA ALA A 264 -9.66 12.87 29.43
C ALA A 264 -9.09 13.23 28.03
N LYS A 265 -7.90 12.74 27.66
CA LYS A 265 -7.18 13.10 26.42
C LYS A 265 -7.58 12.30 25.18
N GLY A 266 -8.44 11.27 25.28
CA GLY A 266 -8.87 10.47 24.14
C GLY A 266 -9.73 9.27 24.58
N VAL A 267 -10.48 8.66 23.64
CA VAL A 267 -11.26 7.45 23.93
C VAL A 267 -10.33 6.26 24.19
N VAL A 268 -9.23 6.21 23.44
CA VAL A 268 -8.24 5.13 23.48
C VAL A 268 -6.83 5.71 23.43
N SER A 269 -5.84 4.99 23.98
CA SER A 269 -4.43 5.39 23.83
C SER A 269 -4.03 5.46 22.35
N PRO A 270 -3.11 6.36 21.94
CA PRO A 270 -2.66 6.45 20.55
C PRO A 270 -2.09 5.12 20.00
N ALA A 271 -1.45 4.32 20.86
CA ALA A 271 -0.91 3.01 20.50
C ALA A 271 -2.03 2.01 20.15
N HIS A 272 -3.09 1.95 20.97
CA HIS A 272 -4.25 1.11 20.69
C HIS A 272 -5.04 1.61 19.48
N ALA A 273 -5.20 2.94 19.32
CA ALA A 273 -5.86 3.52 18.14
C ALA A 273 -5.13 3.15 16.85
N ARG A 274 -3.79 3.14 16.85
CA ARG A 274 -2.97 2.64 15.73
C ARG A 274 -3.19 1.15 15.49
N ALA A 275 -3.26 0.32 16.54
CA ALA A 275 -3.53 -1.11 16.39
C ALA A 275 -4.93 -1.38 15.78
N ILE A 276 -5.95 -0.65 16.22
CA ILE A 276 -7.30 -0.70 15.64
C ILE A 276 -7.26 -0.28 14.17
N GLY A 277 -6.57 0.82 13.85
CA GLY A 277 -6.38 1.26 12.48
C GLY A 277 -5.67 0.22 11.60
N ALA A 278 -4.67 -0.48 12.14
CA ALA A 278 -3.96 -1.55 11.43
C ALA A 278 -4.88 -2.75 11.12
N LEU A 279 -5.74 -3.16 12.07
CA LEU A 279 -6.73 -4.20 11.85
C LEU A 279 -7.78 -3.78 10.83
N LEU A 280 -8.32 -2.57 10.96
CA LEU A 280 -9.33 -2.03 10.05
C LEU A 280 -8.78 -1.99 8.62
N PHE A 281 -7.59 -1.41 8.43
CA PHE A 281 -7.01 -1.31 7.11
C PHE A 281 -6.58 -2.68 6.56
N GLY A 282 -5.93 -3.51 7.39
CA GLY A 282 -5.53 -4.86 7.00
C GLY A 282 -6.72 -5.71 6.55
N THR A 283 -7.86 -5.61 7.26
CA THR A 283 -9.08 -6.33 6.91
C THR A 283 -9.71 -5.83 5.61
N LEU A 284 -9.71 -4.52 5.37
CA LEU A 284 -10.16 -3.93 4.10
C LEU A 284 -9.31 -4.44 2.93
N LEU A 285 -7.98 -4.44 3.08
CA LEU A 285 -7.05 -4.94 2.06
C LEU A 285 -7.16 -6.45 1.84
N ALA A 286 -7.32 -7.22 2.92
CA ALA A 286 -7.51 -8.66 2.86
C ALA A 286 -8.81 -9.01 2.12
N THR A 287 -9.90 -8.31 2.44
CA THR A 287 -11.20 -8.47 1.78
C THR A 287 -11.09 -8.16 0.29
N ARG A 288 -10.46 -7.03 -0.08
CA ARG A 288 -10.19 -6.70 -1.48
C ARG A 288 -9.40 -7.81 -2.18
N GLY A 289 -8.31 -8.26 -1.56
CA GLY A 289 -7.47 -9.31 -2.11
C GLY A 289 -8.24 -10.62 -2.35
N LEU A 290 -9.04 -11.05 -1.37
CA LEU A 290 -9.89 -12.24 -1.49
C LEU A 290 -10.95 -12.09 -2.59
N LEU A 291 -11.60 -10.93 -2.70
CA LEU A 291 -12.58 -10.66 -3.75
C LEU A 291 -11.94 -10.71 -5.14
N LEU A 292 -10.72 -10.18 -5.29
CA LEU A 292 -9.97 -10.21 -6.55
C LEU A 292 -9.53 -11.62 -6.93
N LEU A 293 -9.04 -12.41 -5.95
CA LEU A 293 -8.71 -13.82 -6.17
C LEU A 293 -9.94 -14.63 -6.56
N TRP A 294 -11.09 -14.37 -5.95
CA TRP A 294 -12.32 -15.07 -6.28
C TRP A 294 -12.84 -14.70 -7.68
N LYS A 295 -12.80 -13.41 -8.05
CA LYS A 295 -13.17 -12.97 -9.41
C LYS A 295 -12.28 -13.59 -10.48
N GLY A 296 -10.95 -13.61 -10.27
CA GLY A 296 -10.02 -14.23 -11.22
C GLY A 296 -10.21 -15.73 -11.43
N ARG A 297 -10.79 -16.43 -10.44
CA ARG A 297 -11.12 -17.87 -10.55
C ARG A 297 -12.36 -18.12 -11.42
N LYS A 298 -13.33 -17.19 -11.44
CA LYS A 298 -14.57 -17.36 -12.21
C LYS A 298 -14.39 -17.15 -13.71
N THR A 299 -13.34 -16.44 -14.12
CA THR A 299 -13.05 -16.17 -15.54
C THR A 299 -12.28 -17.30 -16.24
N ASN A 300 -11.80 -18.31 -15.51
CA ASN A 300 -10.95 -19.38 -16.06
C ASN A 300 -11.58 -20.77 -15.83
N VAL A 301 -12.48 -21.18 -16.74
CA VAL A 301 -12.90 -22.57 -16.99
C VAL A 301 -13.25 -22.70 -18.49
N PRO A 302 -12.66 -23.63 -19.28
CA PRO A 302 -11.25 -23.94 -19.48
C PRO A 302 -10.80 -23.80 -20.96
N GLU A 303 -9.51 -23.55 -21.19
CA GLU A 303 -8.75 -24.38 -22.14
C GLU A 303 -7.41 -24.71 -21.46
N MET A 304 -7.14 -26.01 -21.30
CA MET A 304 -6.02 -26.52 -20.52
C MET A 304 -4.68 -26.14 -21.14
N THR A 305 -3.96 -25.21 -20.51
CA THR A 305 -2.49 -25.25 -20.48
C THR A 305 -1.98 -24.92 -19.07
N ASN A 306 -1.17 -25.84 -18.54
CA ASN A 306 -0.62 -25.82 -17.19
C ASN A 306 0.36 -24.64 -16.99
N LYS A 307 -0.09 -23.48 -16.50
CA LYS A 307 0.72 -22.53 -15.69
C LYS A 307 -0.18 -21.75 -14.73
N THR A 308 -0.02 -21.99 -13.43
CA THR A 308 -0.69 -21.22 -12.38
C THR A 308 0.06 -19.90 -12.17
N GLU A 309 -0.40 -18.83 -12.82
CA GLU A 309 0.15 -17.49 -12.63
C GLU A 309 -0.48 -16.82 -11.39
N LEU A 310 0.36 -16.30 -10.49
CA LEU A 310 -0.10 -15.35 -9.49
C LEU A 310 -0.58 -14.07 -10.19
N VAL A 311 -1.84 -13.72 -9.95
CA VAL A 311 -2.46 -12.47 -10.39
C VAL A 311 -1.87 -11.30 -9.61
N VAL A 312 -0.68 -10.86 -10.02
CA VAL A 312 -0.38 -9.43 -10.06
C VAL A 312 -1.05 -8.94 -11.32
N PHE A 313 -2.04 -8.07 -11.16
CA PHE A 313 -2.86 -7.55 -12.25
C PHE A 313 -1.95 -6.85 -13.27
N GLU A 314 -1.73 -7.53 -14.38
CA GLU A 314 -1.51 -6.91 -15.67
C GLU A 314 -2.90 -6.66 -16.24
N GLU A 315 -3.30 -5.39 -16.33
CA GLU A 315 -4.52 -4.99 -17.03
C GLU A 315 -4.23 -5.20 -18.52
N LYS A 316 -4.97 -6.09 -19.18
CA LYS A 316 -4.89 -6.30 -20.64
C LYS A 316 -4.97 -4.93 -21.30
N GLU A 317 -3.95 -4.58 -22.08
CA GLU A 317 -4.04 -3.48 -23.05
C GLU A 317 -5.33 -3.72 -23.84
N SER A 318 -6.26 -2.78 -23.73
CA SER A 318 -7.43 -2.73 -24.61
C SER A 318 -6.89 -2.74 -26.03
N GLU A 319 -7.15 -3.84 -26.75
CA GLU A 319 -6.88 -3.95 -28.16
C GLU A 319 -7.52 -2.71 -28.79
N VAL A 320 -6.68 -1.76 -29.24
CA VAL A 320 -7.14 -0.59 -29.97
C VAL A 320 -7.90 -1.16 -31.14
N VAL A 321 -9.24 -1.04 -31.10
CA VAL A 321 -10.13 -1.38 -32.20
C VAL A 321 -9.57 -0.66 -33.40
N LYS A 322 -8.83 -1.38 -34.25
CA LYS A 322 -8.41 -0.89 -35.54
C LYS A 322 -9.71 -0.58 -36.24
N THR A 323 -10.00 0.70 -36.41
CA THR A 323 -11.12 1.18 -37.21
C THR A 323 -11.12 0.36 -38.49
N PRO A 324 -12.25 -0.29 -38.87
CA PRO A 324 -12.28 -1.13 -40.03
C PRO A 324 -11.79 -0.31 -41.22
N VAL A 325 -10.67 -0.73 -41.80
CA VAL A 325 -10.16 -0.17 -43.05
C VAL A 325 -11.28 -0.37 -44.06
N GLN A 326 -11.88 0.73 -44.53
CA GLN A 326 -12.87 0.70 -45.59
C GLN A 326 -12.26 -0.01 -46.80
N VAL A 327 -12.69 -1.24 -47.03
CA VAL A 327 -12.38 -1.98 -48.26
C VAL A 327 -13.20 -1.29 -49.35
N ARG A 328 -12.50 -0.71 -50.33
CA ARG A 328 -13.17 -0.19 -51.54
C ARG A 328 -13.87 -1.35 -52.25
N PRO A 329 -15.06 -1.12 -52.86
CA PRO A 329 -15.89 -2.16 -53.48
C PRO A 329 -15.18 -2.96 -54.60
N ASP A 330 -14.05 -2.48 -55.08
CA ASP A 330 -13.18 -3.03 -56.12
C ASP A 330 -12.11 -4.02 -55.61
N GLY A 331 -12.17 -4.44 -54.33
CA GLY A 331 -11.42 -5.59 -53.79
C GLY A 331 -9.89 -5.43 -53.71
N LYS A 332 -9.35 -4.26 -54.06
CA LYS A 332 -7.91 -3.97 -53.98
C LYS A 332 -7.54 -3.40 -52.60
N LYS A 333 -6.64 -4.07 -51.89
CA LYS A 333 -6.07 -3.58 -50.62
C LYS A 333 -5.38 -2.23 -50.85
N ALA A 334 -5.77 -1.21 -50.09
CA ALA A 334 -5.10 0.09 -50.12
C ALA A 334 -3.65 -0.05 -49.64
N THR A 335 -2.69 0.15 -50.54
CA THR A 335 -1.28 0.21 -50.17
C THR A 335 -1.02 1.51 -49.38
N PRO A 336 -0.23 1.46 -48.28
CA PRO A 336 0.09 2.65 -47.50
C PRO A 336 0.78 3.69 -48.40
N ARG A 337 0.21 4.90 -48.46
CA ARG A 337 0.80 6.02 -49.18
C ARG A 337 2.15 6.35 -48.52
N LYS A 338 3.25 6.12 -49.22
CA LYS A 338 4.60 6.52 -48.75
C LYS A 338 4.56 8.01 -48.42
N SER A 339 4.88 8.36 -47.18
CA SER A 339 5.00 9.75 -46.74
C SER A 339 6.10 10.45 -47.57
N PRO A 340 5.95 11.76 -47.85
CA PRO A 340 6.97 12.52 -48.58
C PRO A 340 8.30 12.47 -47.82
N ARG A 341 9.37 12.11 -48.52
CA ARG A 341 10.73 12.11 -47.97
C ARG A 341 11.15 13.56 -47.71
N PRO A 342 11.62 13.93 -46.51
CA PRO A 342 12.10 15.28 -46.25
C PRO A 342 13.29 15.60 -47.17
N SER A 343 13.21 16.73 -47.87
CA SER A 343 14.29 17.23 -48.72
C SER A 343 15.49 17.61 -47.85
N LYS A 344 16.69 17.16 -48.25
CA LYS A 344 17.93 17.58 -47.59
C LYS A 344 18.11 19.10 -47.75
N PRO A 345 18.51 19.82 -46.69
CA PRO A 345 18.85 21.22 -46.81
C PRO A 345 20.08 21.39 -47.70
N ARG A 346 19.99 22.28 -48.69
CA ARG A 346 21.15 22.76 -49.47
C ARG A 346 21.97 23.67 -48.57
N THR A 347 23.16 23.23 -48.18
CA THR A 347 24.21 24.12 -47.67
C THR A 347 24.65 25.04 -48.80
N LYS A 348 24.64 26.35 -48.54
CA LYS A 348 25.38 27.35 -49.31
C LYS A 348 26.63 27.73 -48.54
#